data_AF-A0AA95LCX5-F1
#
_entry.id   AF-A0AA95LCX5-F1
#
_cell.length_a   1.000
_cell.length_b   1.000
_cell.length_c   1.000
_cell.angle_alpha   90.00
_cell.angle_beta   90.00
_cell.angle_gamma   90.00
#
_symmetry.space_group_name_H-M   'P 1'
#
loop_
_entity.id
_entity.type
_entity.pdbx_description
1 polymer ?
#
loop_
_entity_poly.entity_id
_entity_poly.type
_entity_poly.pdbx_seq_one_letter_code
_entity_poly.pdbx_strand_id
1 'polypeptide(L)'
;MRKIIKLTILVLCIMILPGTMIYAASNQSEVSLYFNNLAQKQAAILSEGDILLPAEQLSKSLFALIALDETSKSVRIYKPNVNMVLLDNNGEIFGKVKSPARFAFSTLLQVDHLKTEISDIKLTITDPADKTETIDNQQIKKSEENFWFKTNEFTYSFNTKGTYTIQVYFKDVASKTWYPVSEIDVFGI
;
A
#
# COMPACT_ATOMS: atom_id res chain seq x y z
N MET A 1 14.25 -54.34 -40.19
CA MET A 1 13.75 -52.97 -40.46
C MET A 1 12.73 -52.46 -39.43
N ARG A 2 11.66 -53.20 -39.09
CA ARG A 2 10.61 -52.74 -38.14
C ARG A 2 11.09 -52.38 -36.72
N LYS A 3 12.16 -53.02 -36.22
CA LYS A 3 12.76 -52.70 -34.91
C LYS A 3 13.60 -51.42 -34.91
N ILE A 4 14.25 -51.11 -36.03
CA ILE A 4 15.06 -49.89 -36.21
C ILE A 4 14.15 -48.67 -36.28
N ILE A 5 13.06 -48.75 -37.03
CA ILE A 5 12.05 -47.67 -37.13
C ILE A 5 11.45 -47.35 -35.75
N LYS A 6 11.14 -48.38 -34.94
CA LYS A 6 10.66 -48.18 -33.57
C LYS A 6 11.69 -47.51 -32.67
N LEU A 7 12.97 -47.85 -32.81
CA LEU A 7 14.07 -47.25 -32.06
C LEU A 7 14.27 -45.78 -32.47
N THR A 8 14.21 -45.47 -33.76
CA THR A 8 14.33 -44.09 -34.26
C THR A 8 13.17 -43.21 -33.79
N ILE A 9 11.94 -43.74 -33.77
CA ILE A 9 10.77 -43.02 -33.25
C ILE A 9 10.88 -42.79 -31.74
N LEU A 10 11.36 -43.77 -30.98
CA LEU A 10 11.55 -43.63 -29.53
C LEU A 10 12.61 -42.57 -29.19
N VAL A 11 13.72 -42.56 -29.93
CA VAL A 11 14.79 -41.56 -29.77
C VAL A 11 14.29 -40.17 -30.16
N LEU A 12 13.50 -40.05 -31.23
CA LEU A 12 12.88 -38.77 -31.61
C LEU A 12 11.90 -38.28 -30.53
N CYS A 13 11.08 -39.15 -29.96
CA CYS A 13 10.20 -38.79 -28.85
C CYS A 13 10.97 -38.33 -27.60
N ILE A 14 12.11 -38.97 -27.28
CA ILE A 14 12.95 -38.55 -26.14
C ILE A 14 13.65 -37.22 -26.40
N MET A 15 14.04 -36.92 -27.65
CA MET A 15 14.63 -35.62 -28.02
C MET A 15 13.62 -34.47 -28.06
N ILE A 16 12.31 -34.74 -28.06
CA ILE A 16 11.26 -33.71 -27.95
C ILE A 16 10.98 -33.38 -26.47
N LEU A 17 11.38 -34.23 -25.52
CA LEU A 17 11.15 -34.03 -24.09
C LEU A 17 12.06 -33.01 -23.36
N PRO A 18 13.26 -32.58 -23.83
CA PRO A 18 14.08 -31.65 -23.05
C PRO A 18 13.79 -30.17 -23.34
N GLY A 19 12.90 -29.83 -24.27
CA GLY A 19 12.58 -28.43 -24.61
C GLY A 19 11.60 -27.74 -23.65
N THR A 20 10.93 -28.51 -22.79
CA THR A 20 9.94 -27.98 -21.82
C THR A 20 10.24 -28.45 -20.39
N MET A 21 11.49 -28.84 -20.10
CA MET A 21 11.93 -28.90 -18.71
C MET A 21 11.90 -27.47 -18.17
N ILE A 22 10.77 -27.17 -17.55
CA ILE A 22 10.47 -26.04 -16.71
C ILE A 22 11.75 -25.70 -15.96
N TYR A 23 12.28 -24.50 -16.21
CA TYR A 23 13.20 -23.84 -15.30
C TYR A 23 12.43 -23.59 -14.01
N ALA A 24 12.21 -24.65 -13.22
CA ALA A 24 11.86 -24.51 -11.83
C ALA A 24 13.15 -23.97 -11.21
N ALA A 25 13.18 -22.68 -10.90
CA ALA A 25 14.26 -22.10 -10.11
C ALA A 25 14.35 -22.93 -8.83
N SER A 26 15.29 -23.87 -8.79
CA SER A 26 15.26 -25.02 -7.88
C SER A 26 15.47 -24.68 -6.40
N ASN A 27 15.58 -23.40 -6.08
CA ASN A 27 15.91 -22.89 -4.75
C ASN A 27 14.95 -21.78 -4.28
N GLN A 28 13.87 -21.48 -5.01
CA GLN A 28 12.90 -20.45 -4.63
C GLN A 28 11.60 -21.09 -4.16
N SER A 29 11.27 -20.89 -2.89
CA SER A 29 10.04 -21.39 -2.27
C SER A 29 9.14 -20.23 -1.87
N GLU A 30 7.87 -20.27 -2.29
CA GLU A 30 6.88 -19.30 -1.81
C GLU A 30 6.54 -19.57 -0.34
N VAL A 31 6.48 -18.51 0.47
CA VAL A 31 6.08 -18.56 1.89
C VAL A 31 4.97 -17.56 2.17
N SER A 32 3.98 -17.97 2.96
CA SER A 32 2.85 -17.11 3.34
C SER A 32 3.33 -15.86 4.07
N LEU A 33 2.93 -14.70 3.58
CA LEU A 33 3.24 -13.41 4.20
C LEU A 33 2.03 -12.90 4.97
N TYR A 34 2.28 -12.36 6.17
CA TYR A 34 1.26 -11.76 7.02
C TYR A 34 1.71 -10.38 7.50
N PHE A 35 0.82 -9.39 7.44
CA PHE A 35 0.99 -8.11 8.13
C PHE A 35 -0.08 -7.98 9.19
N ASN A 36 0.30 -7.75 10.44
CA ASN A 36 -0.62 -7.72 11.59
C ASN A 36 -1.52 -8.97 11.64
N ASN A 37 -0.95 -10.15 11.41
CA ASN A 37 -1.64 -11.44 11.30
C ASN A 37 -2.68 -11.55 10.16
N LEU A 38 -2.74 -10.59 9.25
CA LEU A 38 -3.58 -10.66 8.05
C LEU A 38 -2.77 -11.21 6.89
N ALA A 39 -3.27 -12.28 6.26
CA ALA A 39 -2.63 -12.90 5.11
C ALA A 39 -2.59 -11.93 3.92
N GLN A 40 -1.43 -11.82 3.29
CA GLN A 40 -1.23 -10.95 2.14
C GLN A 40 -1.50 -11.65 0.82
N LYS A 41 -1.89 -10.88 -0.19
CA LYS A 41 -2.23 -11.41 -1.52
C LYS A 41 -1.00 -12.03 -2.21
N GLN A 42 0.17 -11.44 -2.02
CA GLN A 42 1.41 -11.92 -2.62
C GLN A 42 2.25 -12.60 -1.54
N ALA A 43 2.65 -13.84 -1.79
CA ALA A 43 3.60 -14.56 -0.96
C ALA A 43 4.97 -13.87 -0.97
N ALA A 44 5.77 -14.11 0.06
CA ALA A 44 7.19 -13.81 0.02
C ALA A 44 7.94 -14.97 -0.67
N ILE A 45 9.14 -14.68 -1.18
CA ILE A 45 9.99 -15.69 -1.81
C ILE A 45 11.17 -15.97 -0.89
N LEU A 46 11.33 -17.21 -0.47
CA LEU A 46 12.53 -17.68 0.21
C LEU A 46 13.54 -18.10 -0.85
N SER A 47 14.67 -17.41 -0.93
CA SER A 47 15.75 -17.67 -1.88
C SER A 47 17.10 -17.61 -1.16
N GLU A 48 17.86 -18.70 -1.19
CA GLU A 48 19.21 -18.76 -0.57
C GLU A 48 19.25 -18.41 0.93
N GLY A 49 18.13 -18.57 1.64
CA GLY A 49 17.99 -18.22 3.06
C GLY A 49 17.46 -16.81 3.29
N ASP A 50 17.39 -15.97 2.26
CA ASP A 50 16.81 -14.64 2.33
C ASP A 50 15.32 -14.65 2.00
N ILE A 51 14.55 -13.84 2.74
CA ILE A 51 13.12 -13.64 2.48
C ILE A 51 12.96 -12.36 1.66
N LEU A 52 12.57 -12.53 0.40
CA LEU A 52 12.28 -11.45 -0.52
C LEU A 52 10.81 -11.07 -0.42
N LEU A 53 10.56 -9.81 -0.06
CA LEU A 53 9.21 -9.26 0.04
C LEU A 53 8.88 -8.48 -1.24
N PRO A 54 7.73 -8.75 -1.87
CA PRO A 54 7.26 -7.91 -2.97
C PRO A 54 7.12 -6.45 -2.51
N ALA A 55 7.87 -5.55 -3.13
CA ALA A 55 7.96 -4.16 -2.67
C ALA A 55 6.59 -3.46 -2.73
N GLU A 56 5.79 -3.70 -3.77
CA GLU A 56 4.50 -3.03 -3.98
C GLU A 56 3.54 -3.17 -2.80
N GLN A 57 3.48 -4.35 -2.17
CA GLN A 57 2.62 -4.55 -0.99
C GLN A 57 3.14 -3.85 0.26
N LEU A 58 4.45 -3.61 0.35
CA LEU A 58 5.04 -2.83 1.45
C LEU A 58 4.54 -1.39 1.44
N SER A 59 4.25 -0.81 0.28
CA SER A 59 3.74 0.56 0.21
C SER A 59 2.45 0.75 1.02
N LYS A 60 1.54 -0.22 0.93
CA LYS A 60 0.24 -0.18 1.59
C LYS A 60 0.33 -0.44 3.08
N SER A 61 1.11 -1.44 3.47
CA SER A 61 1.16 -1.89 4.85
C SER A 61 2.19 -1.16 5.72
N LEU A 62 3.23 -0.59 5.12
CA LEU A 62 4.29 0.13 5.85
C LEU A 62 4.25 1.64 5.67
N PHE A 63 3.26 2.15 4.92
CA PHE A 63 3.06 3.57 4.65
C PHE A 63 4.29 4.21 3.98
N ALA A 64 4.66 3.68 2.82
CA ALA A 64 5.87 4.09 2.11
C ALA A 64 5.60 4.34 0.62
N LEU A 65 6.31 5.32 0.06
CA LEU A 65 6.31 5.63 -1.37
C LEU A 65 7.41 4.82 -2.05
N ILE A 66 7.13 4.28 -3.24
CA ILE A 66 8.06 3.42 -3.97
C ILE A 66 8.37 4.06 -5.31
N ALA A 67 9.65 4.27 -5.60
CA ALA A 67 10.12 4.76 -6.88
C ALA A 67 11.00 3.69 -7.54
N LEU A 68 10.61 3.25 -8.74
CA LEU A 68 11.38 2.37 -9.58
C LEU A 68 12.10 3.20 -10.64
N ASP A 69 13.43 3.12 -10.65
CA ASP A 69 14.26 3.68 -11.72
C ASP A 69 14.73 2.54 -12.63
N GLU A 70 14.07 2.44 -13.79
CA GLU A 70 14.36 1.43 -14.81
C GLU A 70 15.73 1.60 -15.45
N THR A 71 16.29 2.80 -15.43
CA THR A 71 17.59 3.10 -16.05
C THR A 71 18.72 2.60 -15.16
N SER A 72 18.67 2.94 -13.87
CA SER A 72 19.68 2.48 -12.90
C SER A 72 19.39 1.09 -12.32
N LYS A 73 18.25 0.49 -12.67
CA LYS A 73 17.75 -0.78 -12.11
C LYS A 73 17.72 -0.74 -10.58
N SER A 74 17.23 0.37 -10.03
CA SER A 74 17.12 0.58 -8.59
C SER A 74 15.68 0.81 -8.15
N VAL A 75 15.36 0.30 -6.96
CA VAL A 75 14.11 0.58 -6.26
C VAL A 75 14.44 1.42 -5.04
N ARG A 76 13.73 2.54 -4.86
CA ARG A 76 13.83 3.40 -3.69
C ARG A 76 12.52 3.33 -2.92
N ILE A 77 12.63 3.18 -1.60
CA ILE A 77 11.50 3.19 -0.68
C ILE A 77 11.66 4.42 0.21
N TYR A 78 10.70 5.34 0.14
CA TYR A 78 10.64 6.52 0.97
C TYR A 78 9.55 6.33 2.03
N LYS A 79 9.95 6.24 3.29
CA LYS A 79 9.04 6.10 4.42
C LYS A 79 9.05 7.39 5.26
N PRO A 80 8.19 8.38 4.95
CA PRO A 80 8.04 9.54 5.81
C PRO A 80 7.39 9.13 7.14
N ASN A 81 7.59 9.94 8.18
CA ASN A 81 6.82 9.86 9.40
C ASN A 81 5.63 10.81 9.26
N VAL A 82 4.42 10.27 9.15
CA VAL A 82 3.20 11.07 9.06
C VAL A 82 2.32 10.77 10.26
N ASN A 83 2.38 11.66 11.24
CA ASN A 83 1.52 11.60 12.41
C ASN A 83 0.22 12.35 12.12
N MET A 84 -0.90 11.74 12.48
CA MET A 84 -2.23 12.27 12.21
C MET A 84 -2.98 12.48 13.52
N VAL A 85 -3.62 13.65 13.64
CA VAL A 85 -4.52 14.00 14.73
C VAL A 85 -5.82 14.54 14.15
N LEU A 86 -6.94 14.06 14.65
CA LEU A 86 -8.26 14.56 14.27
C LEU A 86 -8.71 15.61 15.26
N LEU A 87 -9.21 16.73 14.74
CA LEU A 87 -9.64 17.90 15.51
C LEU A 87 -11.12 18.16 15.23
N ASP A 88 -11.93 18.26 16.27
CA ASP A 88 -13.32 18.68 16.14
C ASP A 88 -13.43 20.17 15.76
N ASN A 89 -14.66 20.67 15.67
CA ASN A 89 -14.95 22.06 15.33
C ASN A 89 -14.45 23.08 16.37
N ASN A 90 -14.15 22.65 17.60
CA ASN A 90 -13.54 23.48 18.65
C ASN A 90 -12.01 23.34 18.69
N GLY A 91 -11.44 22.47 17.87
CA GLY A 91 -10.01 22.17 17.85
C GLY A 91 -9.59 21.12 18.89
N GLU A 92 -10.53 20.39 19.49
CA GLU A 92 -10.26 19.34 20.46
C GLU A 92 -9.96 18.00 19.75
N ILE A 93 -9.04 17.22 20.34
CA ILE A 93 -8.66 15.92 19.80
C ILE A 93 -9.76 14.89 20.09
N PHE A 94 -10.14 14.11 19.09
CA PHE A 94 -11.10 13.02 19.26
C PHE A 94 -10.66 11.72 18.56
N GLY A 95 -11.19 10.60 19.06
CA GLY A 95 -11.07 9.27 18.43
C GLY A 95 -12.35 8.43 18.55
N LYS A 96 -13.42 9.05 19.07
CA LYS A 96 -14.74 8.43 19.21
C LYS A 96 -15.81 9.45 18.84
N VAL A 97 -16.86 8.99 18.19
CA VAL A 97 -17.99 9.82 17.77
C VAL A 97 -19.29 9.09 18.07
N LYS A 98 -20.35 9.82 18.42
CA LYS A 98 -21.68 9.21 18.59
C LYS A 98 -22.20 8.73 17.23
N SER A 99 -22.91 7.60 17.21
CA SER A 99 -23.59 7.09 16.02
C SER A 99 -25.06 6.74 16.33
N PRO A 100 -26.04 7.29 15.59
CA PRO A 100 -25.88 8.16 14.43
C PRO A 100 -25.56 9.61 14.81
N ALA A 101 -24.61 10.25 14.12
CA ALA A 101 -24.37 11.69 14.23
C ALA A 101 -23.79 12.30 12.96
N ARG A 102 -24.02 13.60 12.79
CA ARG A 102 -23.33 14.42 11.79
C ARG A 102 -22.28 15.26 12.52
N PHE A 103 -21.04 15.15 12.09
CA PHE A 103 -19.89 15.65 12.84
C PHE A 103 -18.92 16.36 11.89
N ALA A 104 -18.55 17.60 12.24
CA ALA A 104 -17.58 18.39 11.51
C ALA A 104 -16.20 18.26 12.16
N PHE A 105 -15.17 18.01 11.35
CA PHE A 105 -13.81 17.86 11.84
C PHE A 105 -12.79 18.26 10.78
N SER A 106 -11.56 18.45 11.22
CA SER A 106 -10.39 18.62 10.38
C SER A 106 -9.28 17.66 10.84
N THR A 107 -8.31 17.43 9.97
CA THR A 107 -7.15 16.59 10.26
C THR A 107 -5.90 17.44 10.27
N LEU A 108 -5.11 17.32 11.33
CA LEU A 108 -3.77 17.89 11.43
C LEU A 108 -2.74 16.79 11.18
N LEU A 109 -1.87 17.04 10.22
CA LEU A 109 -0.76 16.18 9.85
C LEU A 109 0.55 16.84 10.27
N GLN A 110 1.39 16.08 10.96
CA GLN A 110 2.80 16.38 11.12
C GLN A 110 3.58 15.41 10.23
N VAL A 111 4.31 15.95 9.27
CA VAL A 111 5.10 15.19 8.31
C VAL A 111 6.56 15.46 8.60
N ASP A 112 7.35 14.41 8.81
CA ASP A 112 8.80 14.46 8.96
C ASP A 112 9.49 13.47 8.00
N HIS A 113 10.75 13.77 7.67
CA HIS A 113 11.60 12.94 6.80
C HIS A 113 11.01 12.66 5.41
N LEU A 114 10.28 13.61 4.82
CA LEU A 114 9.84 13.49 3.44
C LEU A 114 11.03 13.70 2.49
N LYS A 115 11.53 12.61 1.90
CA LYS A 115 12.70 12.60 1.01
C LYS A 115 12.37 12.51 -0.48
N THR A 116 11.10 12.72 -0.85
CA THR A 116 10.62 12.78 -2.24
C THR A 116 9.63 13.92 -2.41
N GLU A 117 9.50 14.41 -3.63
CA GLU A 117 8.54 15.48 -3.96
C GLU A 117 7.13 14.91 -4.09
N ILE A 118 6.17 15.60 -3.47
CA ILE A 118 4.74 15.26 -3.56
C ILE A 118 3.95 16.45 -4.08
N SER A 119 2.95 16.20 -4.91
CA SER A 119 2.13 17.25 -5.53
C SER A 119 0.81 17.49 -4.81
N ASP A 120 0.25 16.46 -4.18
CA ASP A 120 -1.09 16.49 -3.62
C ASP A 120 -1.20 15.62 -2.37
N ILE A 121 -2.09 16.03 -1.46
CA ILE A 121 -2.50 15.29 -0.27
C ILE A 121 -3.99 14.97 -0.39
N LYS A 122 -4.36 13.71 -0.17
CA LYS A 122 -5.74 13.24 -0.21
C LYS A 122 -6.09 12.52 1.08
N LEU A 123 -7.28 12.78 1.60
CA LEU A 123 -7.83 12.04 2.72
C LEU A 123 -9.05 11.24 2.27
N THR A 124 -9.12 10.01 2.75
CA THR A 124 -10.29 9.16 2.57
C THR A 124 -10.81 8.69 3.92
N ILE A 125 -12.11 8.45 3.99
CA ILE A 125 -12.75 7.75 5.10
C ILE A 125 -13.36 6.46 4.58
N THR A 126 -13.14 5.37 5.29
CA THR A 126 -13.79 4.07 5.06
C THR A 126 -14.72 3.81 6.22
N ASP A 127 -15.99 3.51 5.92
CA ASP A 127 -17.00 3.20 6.94
C ASP A 127 -16.94 1.71 7.40
N PRO A 128 -17.68 1.33 8.47
CA PRO A 128 -17.72 -0.06 8.93
C PRO A 128 -18.30 -1.07 7.93
N ALA A 129 -18.85 -0.61 6.81
CA ALA A 129 -19.37 -1.43 5.72
C ALA A 129 -18.40 -1.46 4.52
N ASP A 130 -17.14 -1.08 4.74
CA ASP A 130 -16.05 -1.03 3.75
C ASP A 130 -16.30 -0.06 2.58
N LYS A 131 -17.20 0.92 2.75
CA LYS A 131 -17.41 1.98 1.77
C LYS A 131 -16.41 3.10 2.00
N THR A 132 -15.55 3.33 0.99
CA THR A 132 -14.56 4.41 1.01
C THR A 132 -15.04 5.64 0.24
N GLU A 133 -14.85 6.82 0.84
CA GLU A 133 -15.14 8.12 0.23
C GLU A 133 -13.92 9.04 0.38
N THR A 134 -13.68 9.91 -0.61
CA THR A 134 -12.67 10.97 -0.50
C THR A 134 -13.29 12.17 0.21
N ILE A 135 -12.70 12.58 1.32
CA ILE A 135 -13.22 13.68 2.16
C ILE A 135 -12.45 14.99 1.95
N ASP A 136 -11.20 14.90 1.49
CA ASP A 136 -10.39 16.06 1.15
C ASP A 136 -9.35 15.70 0.08
N ASN A 137 -9.00 16.68 -0.75
CA ASN A 137 -7.94 16.56 -1.74
C ASN A 137 -7.39 17.94 -2.05
N GLN A 138 -6.12 18.16 -1.69
CA GLN A 138 -5.48 19.46 -1.80
C GLN A 138 -4.13 19.35 -2.48
N GLN A 139 -3.90 20.25 -3.43
CA GLN A 139 -2.59 20.43 -4.04
C GLN A 139 -1.68 21.19 -3.07
N ILE A 140 -0.44 20.75 -2.94
CA ILE A 140 0.58 21.43 -2.14
C ILE A 140 1.53 22.19 -3.06
N LYS A 141 1.79 23.45 -2.71
CA LYS A 141 2.63 24.34 -3.53
C LYS A 141 4.12 24.07 -3.37
N LYS A 142 4.52 23.53 -2.23
CA LYS A 142 5.91 23.18 -1.91
C LYS A 142 5.91 22.05 -0.89
N SER A 143 6.59 20.95 -1.21
CA SER A 143 6.84 19.85 -0.28
C SER A 143 8.17 20.08 0.42
N GLU A 144 8.13 20.54 1.67
CA GLU A 144 9.32 20.61 2.52
C GLU A 144 9.58 19.24 3.16
N GLU A 145 10.80 18.99 3.63
CA GLU A 145 11.13 17.71 4.26
C GLU A 145 10.33 17.47 5.55
N ASN A 146 10.11 18.54 6.32
CA ASN A 146 9.33 18.51 7.56
C ASN A 146 8.31 19.65 7.51
N PHE A 147 7.03 19.36 7.69
CA PHE A 147 5.97 20.37 7.65
C PHE A 147 4.72 19.93 8.40
N TRP A 148 3.88 20.92 8.73
CA TRP A 148 2.55 20.70 9.25
C TRP A 148 1.52 21.02 8.18
N PHE A 149 0.47 20.22 8.10
CA PHE A 149 -0.63 20.44 7.17
C PHE A 149 -1.95 20.22 7.89
N LYS A 150 -2.84 21.21 7.82
CA LYS A 150 -4.21 21.10 8.32
C LYS A 150 -5.17 21.04 7.15
N THR A 151 -6.04 20.04 7.12
CA THR A 151 -7.09 19.97 6.11
C THR A 151 -8.13 21.06 6.32
N ASN A 152 -8.95 21.30 5.30
CA ASN A 152 -10.19 22.02 5.50
C ASN A 152 -11.10 21.24 6.45
N GLU A 153 -12.01 21.95 7.11
CA GLU A 153 -13.07 21.31 7.87
C GLU A 153 -14.02 20.59 6.90
N PHE A 154 -14.38 19.36 7.25
CA PHE A 154 -15.33 18.55 6.52
C PHE A 154 -16.39 17.99 7.46
N THR A 155 -17.63 17.93 7.00
CA THR A 155 -18.75 17.37 7.76
C THR A 155 -19.11 15.98 7.24
N TYR A 156 -18.99 14.97 8.10
CA TYR A 156 -19.34 13.58 7.78
C TYR A 156 -20.53 13.08 8.61
N SER A 157 -21.27 12.11 8.06
CA SER A 157 -22.36 11.43 8.78
C SER A 157 -21.91 10.04 9.22
N PHE A 158 -21.65 9.89 10.51
CA PHE A 158 -21.34 8.61 11.16
C PHE A 158 -22.65 7.89 11.49
N ASN A 159 -23.15 7.10 10.55
CA ASN A 159 -24.48 6.47 10.64
C ASN A 159 -24.47 5.07 11.27
N THR A 160 -23.31 4.41 11.32
CA THR A 160 -23.16 3.01 11.69
C THR A 160 -22.20 2.89 12.87
N LYS A 161 -22.55 2.05 13.86
CA LYS A 161 -21.60 1.74 14.94
C LYS A 161 -20.48 0.87 14.41
N GLY A 162 -19.25 1.15 14.81
CA GLY A 162 -18.07 0.40 14.38
C GLY A 162 -16.86 1.28 14.09
N THR A 163 -15.85 0.67 13.49
CA THR A 163 -14.60 1.34 13.14
C THR A 163 -14.73 2.07 11.80
N TYR A 164 -14.42 3.35 11.81
CA TYR A 164 -14.19 4.16 10.62
C TYR A 164 -12.69 4.38 10.50
N THR A 165 -12.11 4.12 9.32
CA THR A 165 -10.68 4.32 9.10
C THR A 165 -10.47 5.55 8.23
N ILE A 166 -9.72 6.53 8.74
CA ILE A 166 -9.28 7.69 7.97
C ILE A 166 -7.85 7.43 7.50
N GLN A 167 -7.62 7.59 6.19
CA GLN A 167 -6.31 7.37 5.58
C GLN A 167 -5.84 8.61 4.84
N VAL A 168 -4.55 8.88 4.94
CA VAL A 168 -3.86 9.96 4.24
C VAL A 168 -3.04 9.38 3.12
N TYR A 169 -3.12 10.01 1.95
CA TYR A 169 -2.36 9.65 0.76
C TYR A 169 -1.54 10.83 0.27
N PHE A 170 -0.32 10.55 -0.17
CA PHE A 170 0.51 11.49 -0.92
C PHE A 170 0.60 11.08 -2.38
N LYS A 171 0.54 12.06 -3.27
CA LYS A 171 0.81 11.84 -4.69
C LYS A 171 2.25 12.19 -5.01
N ASP A 172 3.03 11.20 -5.40
CA ASP A 172 4.43 11.39 -5.80
C ASP A 172 4.50 12.14 -7.13
N VAL A 173 5.41 13.13 -7.22
CA VAL A 173 5.53 13.98 -8.42
C VAL A 173 6.06 13.20 -9.61
N ALA A 174 7.01 12.28 -9.42
CA ALA A 174 7.67 11.59 -10.53
C ALA A 174 6.75 10.51 -11.13
N SER A 175 6.22 9.63 -10.29
CA SER A 175 5.37 8.49 -10.69
C SER A 175 3.91 8.85 -10.89
N LYS A 176 3.45 10.02 -10.40
CA LYS A 176 2.04 10.44 -10.36
C LYS A 176 1.11 9.48 -9.60
N THR A 177 1.69 8.58 -8.82
CA THR A 177 0.96 7.54 -8.07
C THR A 177 0.62 8.02 -6.67
N TRP A 178 -0.55 7.60 -6.17
CA TRP A 178 -0.98 7.85 -4.80
C TRP A 178 -0.52 6.71 -3.88
N TYR A 179 0.15 7.07 -2.79
CA TYR A 179 0.60 6.13 -1.77
C TYR A 179 -0.04 6.46 -0.42
N PRO A 180 -0.59 5.48 0.31
CA PRO A 180 -1.01 5.70 1.69
C PRO A 180 0.22 5.97 2.55
N VAL A 181 0.13 6.94 3.44
CA VAL A 181 1.25 7.38 4.30
C VAL A 181 0.90 7.43 5.79
N SER A 182 -0.38 7.34 6.13
CA SER A 182 -0.85 7.28 7.51
C SER A 182 -2.29 6.80 7.56
N GLU A 183 -2.68 6.20 8.68
CA GLU A 183 -4.06 5.85 9.00
C GLU A 183 -4.38 6.08 10.48
N ILE A 184 -5.65 6.34 10.77
CA ILE A 184 -6.18 6.42 12.13
C ILE A 184 -7.61 5.90 12.15
N ASP A 185 -7.95 5.19 13.23
CA ASP A 185 -9.29 4.69 13.45
C ASP A 185 -10.11 5.61 14.36
N VAL A 186 -11.38 5.78 14.00
CA VAL A 186 -12.40 6.48 14.78
C VAL A 186 -13.52 5.49 15.09
N PHE A 187 -13.90 5.40 16.37
CA PHE A 187 -14.96 4.49 16.78
C PHE A 187 -16.32 5.21 16.87
N GLY A 188 -17.27 4.79 16.05
CA GLY A 188 -18.67 5.15 16.16
C GLY A 188 -19.35 4.35 17.28
N ILE A 189 -19.78 5.04 18.35
CA ILE A 189 -20.40 4.45 19.56
C ILE A 189 -21.91 4.67 19.64
#